data_AF-A0A1B6LXL5-F1
#
_entry.id   AF-A0A1B6LXL5-F1
#
_cell.length_a   1.000
_cell.length_b   1.000
_cell.length_c   1.000
_cell.angle_alpha   90.00
_cell.angle_beta   90.00
_cell.angle_gamma   90.00
#
_symmetry.space_group_name_H-M   'P 1'
#
loop_
_entity.id
_entity.type
_entity.pdbx_description
1 polymer ?
#
loop_
_entity_poly.entity_id
_entity_poly.type
_entity_poly.pdbx_seq_one_letter_code
_entity_poly.pdbx_strand_id
1 'polypeptide(L)'
;FKNKGDYRRFAVFCLARIGTEVYDTTLLCPVDRSLTDLTFPDVMVFNQIPADFTFQLEVYSHILQDDLSIASTPRKIKKTIHSSISRTVGKKLAASLRDELNSGKIGPHFELMASARLTLDDVHDNIHTYDLKLESPEVRSHQLPLFGHFCCRLAAQPDCMGGEVAGGPVWGWGGSQPAWARLQAFNLQLWHTRDAWLQGQPCLQSVPVDKNTVIRSKKTSKLEFEIVNVSGGEEESLGLRTETCDERDQWLRHLQQHIHDHKRWKSAAEKTMEIYSPGSGRQLFSRPSRQGSLYDEIPLIETVQP
;
A
#
# COMPACT_ATOMS: atom_id res chain seq x y z
N PHE A 1 32.03 7.33 6.52
CA PHE A 1 31.28 8.54 6.88
C PHE A 1 31.90 9.24 8.10
N LYS A 2 32.78 10.21 7.89
CA LYS A 2 33.49 10.98 8.95
C LYS A 2 33.39 12.49 8.70
N ASN A 3 32.25 12.99 8.23
CA ASN A 3 32.03 14.43 8.13
C ASN A 3 31.62 14.97 9.51
N LYS A 4 32.59 15.53 10.24
CA LYS A 4 32.37 16.15 11.55
C LYS A 4 31.57 17.48 11.49
N GLY A 5 31.13 17.92 10.30
CA GLY A 5 30.59 19.27 10.10
C GLY A 5 29.32 19.41 9.25
N ASP A 6 28.56 18.35 8.96
CA ASP A 6 27.23 18.53 8.36
C ASP A 6 26.22 18.85 9.48
N TYR A 7 25.84 20.13 9.57
CA TYR A 7 24.87 20.64 10.56
C TYR A 7 23.50 20.90 9.95
N ARG A 8 23.29 20.51 8.68
CA ARG A 8 22.02 20.72 7.99
C ARG A 8 20.90 19.95 8.67
N ARG A 9 19.76 20.62 8.77
CA ARG A 9 18.51 20.05 9.28
C ARG A 9 17.46 20.13 8.20
N PHE A 10 16.66 19.09 8.09
CA PHE A 10 15.64 18.96 7.07
C PHE A 10 14.27 18.73 7.71
N ALA A 11 13.22 19.16 7.02
CA ALA A 11 11.89 18.62 7.21
C ALA A 11 11.63 17.64 6.05
N VAL A 12 11.14 16.45 6.35
CA VAL A 12 10.97 15.37 5.36
C VAL A 12 9.59 14.73 5.52
N PHE A 13 8.89 14.53 4.41
CA PHE A 13 7.68 13.71 4.35
C PHE A 13 7.66 12.94 3.02
N CYS A 14 6.80 11.94 2.93
CA CYS A 14 6.60 11.17 1.72
C CYS A 14 5.17 11.35 1.19
N LEU A 15 5.03 11.33 -0.13
CA LEU A 15 3.75 11.14 -0.81
C LEU A 15 3.68 9.73 -1.39
N ALA A 16 2.56 9.07 -1.14
CA ALA A 16 2.23 7.75 -1.66
C ALA A 16 1.01 7.87 -2.57
N ARG A 17 1.11 7.34 -3.79
CA ARG A 17 0.06 7.46 -4.81
C ARG A 17 -0.23 6.15 -5.52
N ILE A 18 -1.51 5.86 -5.69
CA ILE A 18 -2.01 4.84 -6.62
C ILE A 18 -3.14 5.47 -7.44
N GLY A 19 -2.95 5.57 -8.76
CA GLY A 19 -3.93 6.21 -9.63
C GLY A 19 -4.19 7.68 -9.23
N THR A 20 -5.42 7.97 -8.81
CA THR A 20 -5.88 9.27 -8.33
C THR A 20 -5.86 9.43 -6.81
N GLU A 21 -5.66 8.34 -6.07
CA GLU A 21 -5.59 8.39 -4.60
C GLU A 21 -4.17 8.76 -4.17
N VAL A 22 -4.07 9.73 -3.26
CA VAL A 22 -2.81 10.27 -2.73
C VAL A 22 -2.90 10.38 -1.22
N TYR A 23 -1.87 9.88 -0.53
CA TYR A 23 -1.69 10.01 0.91
C TYR A 23 -0.32 10.62 1.20
N ASP A 24 -0.24 11.44 2.23
CA ASP A 24 1.00 11.97 2.79
C ASP A 24 1.32 11.30 4.15
N THR A 25 2.60 11.21 4.46
CA THR A 25 3.06 10.77 5.80
C THR A 25 3.08 11.95 6.77
N THR A 26 3.14 11.62 8.06
CA THR A 26 3.52 12.61 9.08
C THR A 26 4.85 13.30 8.71
N LEU A 27 4.91 14.63 8.88
CA LEU A 27 6.12 15.42 8.64
C LEU A 27 7.17 15.14 9.73
N LEU A 28 8.33 14.61 9.33
CA LEU A 28 9.49 14.46 10.22
C LEU A 28 10.30 15.76 10.23
N CYS A 29 10.43 16.38 11.40
CA CYS A 29 11.16 17.64 11.56
C CYS A 29 11.61 17.83 13.02
N PRO A 30 12.91 18.08 13.31
CA PRO A 30 14.03 18.13 12.37
C PRO A 30 14.62 16.74 12.09
N VAL A 31 15.04 16.52 10.85
CA VAL A 31 15.88 15.41 10.41
C VAL A 31 17.32 15.89 10.30
N ASP A 32 18.25 15.24 10.98
CA ASP A 32 19.68 15.56 10.93
C ASP A 32 20.54 14.30 10.85
N ARG A 33 21.87 14.48 10.77
CA ARG A 33 22.85 13.40 10.62
C ARG A 33 22.87 12.35 11.75
N SER A 34 22.18 12.59 12.87
CA SER A 34 22.08 11.60 13.95
C SER A 34 21.09 10.48 13.61
N LEU A 35 20.20 10.70 12.63
CA LEU A 35 19.27 9.70 12.12
C LEU A 35 19.91 8.95 10.96
N THR A 36 20.00 7.62 11.10
CA THR A 36 20.40 6.73 10.01
C THR A 36 19.21 6.37 9.12
N ASP A 37 18.03 6.26 9.73
CA ASP A 37 16.80 5.79 9.09
C ASP A 37 15.66 6.77 9.41
N LEU A 38 14.80 7.01 8.42
CA LEU A 38 13.58 7.78 8.58
C LEU A 38 12.40 6.82 8.69
N THR A 39 11.75 6.81 9.85
CA THR A 39 10.63 5.91 10.14
C THR A 39 9.32 6.67 10.15
N PHE A 40 8.41 6.26 9.28
CA PHE A 40 7.05 6.77 9.20
C PHE A 40 6.11 5.70 9.79
N PRO A 41 5.34 6.01 10.84
CA PRO A 41 4.42 5.03 11.45
C PRO A 41 3.10 4.89 10.68
N ASP A 42 2.93 5.68 9.61
CA ASP A 42 1.70 5.79 8.84
C ASP A 42 1.35 4.46 8.13
N VAL A 43 0.09 4.04 8.28
CA VAL A 43 -0.50 2.93 7.52
C VAL A 43 -1.47 3.53 6.51
N MET A 44 -1.22 3.27 5.23
CA MET A 44 -2.00 3.80 4.11
C MET A 44 -2.77 2.66 3.46
N VAL A 45 -4.08 2.84 3.26
CA VAL A 45 -4.96 1.85 2.63
C VAL A 45 -5.63 2.50 1.43
N PHE A 46 -5.36 1.95 0.26
CA PHE A 46 -6.00 2.33 -1.00
C PHE A 46 -7.13 1.35 -1.30
N ASN A 47 -8.31 1.84 -1.66
CA ASN A 47 -9.49 0.99 -1.87
C ASN A 47 -9.89 0.97 -3.35
N GLN A 48 -10.57 -0.09 -3.78
CA GLN A 48 -11.09 -0.20 -5.15
C GLN A 48 -9.98 -0.06 -6.22
N ILE A 49 -8.80 -0.59 -5.92
CA ILE A 49 -7.63 -0.55 -6.79
C ILE A 49 -7.60 -1.79 -7.68
N PRO A 50 -7.43 -1.65 -9.01
CA PRO A 50 -7.33 -2.80 -9.91
C PRO A 50 -5.97 -3.50 -9.76
N ALA A 51 -5.91 -4.77 -10.16
CA ALA A 51 -4.71 -5.60 -10.03
C ALA A 51 -3.49 -5.11 -10.85
N ASP A 52 -3.68 -4.26 -11.85
CA ASP A 52 -2.63 -3.65 -12.68
C ASP A 52 -2.12 -2.31 -12.15
N PHE A 53 -2.31 -2.05 -10.85
CA PHE A 53 -1.90 -0.82 -10.21
C PHE A 53 -0.38 -0.56 -10.29
N THR A 54 -0.03 0.71 -10.20
CA THR A 54 1.34 1.16 -9.93
C THR A 54 1.30 2.07 -8.72
N PHE A 55 1.96 1.64 -7.65
CA PHE A 55 2.24 2.44 -6.48
C PHE A 55 3.45 3.34 -6.76
N GLN A 56 3.36 4.61 -6.39
CA GLN A 56 4.44 5.58 -6.50
C GLN A 56 4.69 6.22 -5.14
N LEU A 57 5.93 6.10 -4.66
CA LEU A 57 6.43 6.81 -3.49
C LEU A 57 7.29 7.98 -3.95
N GLU A 58 7.13 9.13 -3.32
CA GLU A 58 7.93 10.33 -3.54
C GLU A 58 8.39 10.89 -2.20
N VAL A 59 9.70 11.11 -2.04
CA VAL A 59 10.29 11.67 -0.83
C VAL A 59 10.53 13.15 -1.06
N TYR A 60 9.90 14.00 -0.25
CA TYR A 60 10.05 15.45 -0.32
C TYR A 60 10.85 15.95 0.88
N SER A 61 11.70 16.94 0.65
CA SER A 61 12.43 17.59 1.74
C SER A 61 12.51 19.10 1.61
N HIS A 62 12.63 19.76 2.75
CA HIS A 62 12.90 21.19 2.85
C HIS A 62 14.04 21.42 3.85
N ILE A 63 15.02 22.24 3.49
CA ILE A 63 16.12 22.59 4.41
C ILE A 63 15.65 23.64 5.42
N LEU A 64 15.80 23.34 6.71
CA LEU A 64 15.39 24.18 7.83
C LEU A 64 16.50 25.19 8.19
N GLN A 65 16.89 26.04 7.24
CA GLN A 65 17.95 27.07 7.37
C GLN A 65 19.33 26.59 7.89
N ASP A 66 20.38 26.91 7.12
CA ASP A 66 21.78 26.72 7.48
C ASP A 66 22.15 27.62 8.67
N ASP A 67 22.03 27.12 9.91
CA ASP A 67 22.57 27.82 11.07
C ASP A 67 24.10 27.62 11.16
N LEU A 68 24.81 27.93 10.07
CA LEU A 68 26.27 28.10 10.04
C LEU A 68 26.72 29.31 10.89
N SER A 69 25.78 30.06 11.48
CA SER A 69 26.05 31.17 12.39
C SER A 69 26.53 30.72 13.78
N ILE A 70 26.29 29.45 14.18
CA ILE A 70 26.66 28.90 15.50
C ILE A 70 28.19 28.76 15.67
N ALA A 71 28.95 28.82 14.57
CA ALA A 71 30.42 28.83 14.60
C ALA A 71 31.05 30.23 14.54
N SER A 72 30.26 31.31 14.70
CA SER A 72 30.84 32.64 14.91
C SER A 72 31.09 32.86 16.40
N THR A 73 32.35 33.16 16.73
CA THR A 73 32.81 33.58 18.05
C THR A 73 31.80 34.51 18.73
N PRO A 74 31.61 34.45 20.08
CA PRO A 74 30.70 35.35 20.77
C PRO A 74 31.24 36.78 20.62
N ARG A 75 30.80 37.48 19.57
CA ARG A 75 31.05 38.90 19.40
C ARG A 75 30.24 39.57 20.47
N LYS A 76 30.92 39.91 21.57
CA LYS A 76 30.47 40.74 22.68
C LYS A 76 29.42 41.74 22.20
N ILE A 77 28.15 41.46 22.49
CA ILE A 77 27.06 42.41 22.31
C ILE A 77 27.29 43.50 23.37
N LYS A 78 28.09 44.48 23.00
CA LYS A 78 28.30 45.70 23.78
C LYS A 78 27.40 46.76 23.16
N LYS A 79 26.10 46.71 23.48
CA LYS A 79 25.15 47.82 23.31
C LYS A 79 23.85 47.50 24.04
N THR A 80 23.68 48.20 25.16
CA THR A 80 22.49 48.35 25.98
C THR A 80 21.29 48.71 25.10
N ILE A 81 20.29 47.84 25.05
CA ILE A 81 19.03 48.13 24.34
C ILE A 81 18.14 48.89 25.33
N HIS A 82 18.10 50.21 25.20
CA HIS A 82 17.06 51.01 25.83
C HIS A 82 15.72 50.74 25.13
N SER A 83 14.70 50.51 25.94
CA SER A 83 13.31 50.31 25.53
C SER A 83 12.77 51.50 24.73
N SER A 84 12.50 51.31 23.44
CA SER A 84 11.43 52.02 22.74
C SER A 84 10.95 51.21 21.53
N ILE A 85 9.85 50.50 21.74
CA ILE A 85 9.13 49.76 20.71
C ILE A 85 8.41 50.77 19.80
N SER A 86 9.01 51.12 18.66
CA SER A 86 8.41 52.04 17.69
C SER A 86 7.42 51.32 16.78
N ARG A 87 6.24 51.93 16.60
CA ARG A 87 5.09 51.50 15.75
C ARG A 87 5.39 51.28 14.25
N THR A 88 6.65 51.37 13.84
CA THR A 88 7.09 51.24 12.44
C THR A 88 7.51 49.80 12.08
N VAL A 89 7.84 48.96 13.07
CA VAL A 89 8.26 47.56 12.84
C VAL A 89 7.07 46.69 12.40
N GLY A 90 5.88 46.92 12.99
CA GLY A 90 4.66 46.18 12.63
C GLY A 90 4.17 46.42 11.20
N LYS A 91 4.36 47.64 10.66
CA LYS A 91 3.98 47.95 9.27
C LYS A 91 4.91 47.30 8.25
N LYS A 92 6.22 47.18 8.54
CA LYS A 92 7.16 46.47 7.67
C LYS A 92 6.96 44.95 7.68
N LEU A 93 6.66 44.37 8.84
CA LEU A 93 6.32 42.94 8.96
C LEU A 93 4.99 42.62 8.27
N ALA A 94 3.96 43.44 8.45
CA ALA A 94 2.68 43.26 7.76
C ALA A 94 2.79 43.49 6.23
N ALA A 95 3.66 44.38 5.78
CA ALA A 95 3.93 44.57 4.36
C ALA A 95 4.70 43.39 3.75
N SER A 96 5.71 42.85 4.46
CA SER A 96 6.44 41.65 4.05
C SER A 96 5.53 40.43 3.97
N LEU A 97 4.66 40.23 4.98
CA LEU A 97 3.69 39.13 4.98
C LEU A 97 2.66 39.30 3.86
N ARG A 98 2.19 40.52 3.59
CA ARG A 98 1.28 40.78 2.45
C ARG A 98 1.94 40.56 1.10
N ASP A 99 3.22 40.86 0.95
CA ASP A 99 3.98 40.62 -0.29
C ASP A 99 4.19 39.12 -0.54
N GLU A 100 4.49 38.34 0.51
CA GLU A 100 4.56 36.87 0.41
C GLU A 100 3.21 36.23 0.08
N LEU A 101 2.12 36.69 0.72
CA LEU A 101 0.76 36.23 0.42
C LEU A 101 0.31 36.56 -1.01
N ASN A 102 0.71 37.72 -1.55
CA ASN A 102 0.37 38.14 -2.91
C ASN A 102 1.23 37.49 -3.99
N SER A 103 2.42 36.98 -3.64
CA SER A 103 3.35 36.31 -4.55
C SER A 103 3.03 34.82 -4.80
N GLY A 104 2.03 34.27 -4.12
CA GLY A 104 1.74 32.83 -4.15
C GLY A 104 2.77 31.96 -3.42
N LYS A 105 3.82 32.55 -2.84
CA LYS A 105 4.87 31.87 -2.07
C LYS A 105 4.47 31.75 -0.59
N ILE A 106 3.35 31.08 -0.32
CA ILE A 106 2.92 30.83 1.06
C ILE A 106 3.49 29.47 1.48
N GLY A 107 4.51 29.48 2.34
CA GLY A 107 5.02 28.30 3.02
C GLY A 107 6.38 27.78 2.52
N PRO A 108 6.99 26.84 3.26
CA PRO A 108 8.25 26.23 2.88
C PRO A 108 8.14 25.49 1.54
N HIS A 109 9.10 25.74 0.64
CA HIS A 109 9.18 25.04 -0.64
C HIS A 109 9.85 23.68 -0.45
N PHE A 110 9.08 22.61 -0.60
CA PHE A 110 9.61 21.25 -0.56
C PHE A 110 10.03 20.80 -1.96
N GLU A 111 11.22 20.22 -2.04
CA GLU A 111 11.80 19.69 -3.27
C GLU A 111 11.75 18.16 -3.26
N LEU A 112 11.51 17.54 -4.42
CA LEU A 112 11.51 16.09 -4.60
C LEU A 112 12.96 15.57 -4.53
N MET A 113 13.24 14.68 -3.59
CA MET A 113 14.57 14.11 -3.35
C MET A 113 14.73 12.72 -3.93
N ALA A 114 13.67 11.93 -3.95
CA ALA A 114 13.70 10.57 -4.46
C ALA A 114 12.31 10.06 -4.82
N SER A 115 12.24 9.05 -5.69
CA SER A 115 11.01 8.36 -6.04
C SER A 115 11.20 6.84 -6.15
N ALA A 116 10.13 6.08 -5.97
CA ALA A 116 10.09 4.65 -6.22
C ALA A 116 8.75 4.23 -6.81
N ARG A 117 8.74 3.08 -7.50
CA ARG A 117 7.54 2.49 -8.09
C ARG A 117 7.46 1.02 -7.73
N LEU A 118 6.30 0.60 -7.22
CA LEU A 118 5.98 -0.78 -6.91
C LEU A 118 4.71 -1.20 -7.63
N THR A 119 4.54 -2.49 -7.85
CA THR A 119 3.44 -3.11 -8.59
C THR A 119 2.89 -4.31 -7.82
N LEU A 120 1.91 -5.01 -8.40
CA LEU A 120 1.41 -6.26 -7.84
C LEU A 120 2.51 -7.32 -7.62
N ASP A 121 3.58 -7.31 -8.41
CA ASP A 121 4.69 -8.27 -8.25
C ASP A 121 5.54 -8.02 -6.99
N ASP A 122 5.45 -6.81 -6.42
CA ASP A 122 6.15 -6.41 -5.20
C ASP A 122 5.32 -6.69 -3.93
N VAL A 123 4.09 -7.19 -4.09
CA VAL A 123 3.16 -7.45 -2.98
C VAL A 123 3.64 -8.65 -2.16
N HIS A 124 3.77 -8.46 -0.84
CA HIS A 124 4.17 -9.50 0.08
C HIS A 124 3.67 -9.25 1.52
N ASP A 125 3.57 -10.33 2.28
CA ASP A 125 3.18 -10.33 3.69
C ASP A 125 4.27 -9.80 4.65
N ASN A 126 5.48 -9.57 4.15
CA ASN A 126 6.65 -9.20 4.93
C ASN A 126 7.20 -7.87 4.42
N ILE A 127 7.93 -7.16 5.29
CA ILE A 127 8.68 -5.96 4.90
C ILE A 127 9.81 -6.36 3.95
N HIS A 128 9.95 -5.62 2.85
CA HIS A 128 11.03 -5.75 1.89
C HIS A 128 11.75 -4.42 1.72
N THR A 129 13.00 -4.51 1.24
CA THR A 129 13.82 -3.36 0.88
C THR A 129 13.70 -3.13 -0.62
N TYR A 130 13.50 -1.88 -1.01
CA TYR A 130 13.35 -1.46 -2.39
C TYR A 130 14.24 -0.27 -2.69
N ASP A 131 14.63 -0.12 -3.96
CA ASP A 131 15.49 0.97 -4.39
C ASP A 131 14.72 2.27 -4.59
N LEU A 132 15.34 3.37 -4.17
CA LEU A 132 14.92 4.73 -4.44
C LEU A 132 15.71 5.26 -5.64
N LYS A 133 14.97 5.77 -6.63
CA LYS A 133 15.54 6.62 -7.67
C LYS A 133 15.79 8.00 -7.08
N LEU A 134 17.06 8.33 -6.82
CA LEU A 134 17.46 9.64 -6.32
C LEU A 134 17.28 10.72 -7.38
N GLU A 135 16.68 11.84 -6.98
CA GLU A 135 16.53 13.03 -7.81
C GLU A 135 17.62 14.05 -7.47
N SER A 136 17.99 14.86 -8.45
CA SER A 136 19.00 15.92 -8.27
C SER A 136 18.29 17.26 -8.05
N PRO A 137 18.33 17.82 -6.83
CA PRO A 137 17.73 19.13 -6.58
C PRO A 137 18.48 20.22 -7.35
N GLU A 138 17.76 21.31 -7.68
CA GLU A 138 18.35 22.47 -8.36
C GLU A 138 19.48 23.08 -7.52
N VAL A 139 19.30 23.10 -6.20
CA VAL A 139 20.27 23.62 -5.24
C VAL A 139 20.91 22.47 -4.48
N ARG A 140 22.16 22.14 -4.80
CA ARG A 140 22.89 21.01 -4.18
C ARG A 140 22.98 21.06 -2.65
N SER A 141 22.99 22.24 -2.03
CA SER A 141 22.99 22.35 -0.56
C SER A 141 21.69 21.87 0.08
N HIS A 142 20.57 21.86 -0.66
CA HIS A 142 19.27 21.39 -0.21
C HIS A 142 19.12 19.86 -0.32
N GLN A 143 20.10 19.18 -0.92
CA GLN A 143 20.03 17.73 -1.09
C GLN A 143 20.06 17.01 0.26
N LEU A 144 18.97 16.29 0.54
CA LEU A 144 18.87 15.32 1.62
C LEU A 144 19.78 14.12 1.29
N PRO A 145 20.78 13.78 2.12
CA PRO A 145 21.66 12.65 1.88
C PRO A 145 20.94 11.33 2.16
N LEU A 146 20.35 10.72 1.12
CA LEU A 146 19.67 9.43 1.19
C LEU A 146 20.62 8.29 0.78
N PHE A 147 20.48 7.13 1.42
CA PHE A 147 21.22 5.91 1.06
C PHE A 147 20.69 5.20 -0.20
N GLY A 148 19.54 5.62 -0.73
CA GLY A 148 18.99 5.07 -1.97
C GLY A 148 18.08 3.86 -1.80
N HIS A 149 17.63 3.56 -0.57
CA HIS A 149 16.70 2.46 -0.31
C HIS A 149 15.58 2.90 0.64
N PHE A 150 14.44 2.21 0.57
CA PHE A 150 13.36 2.31 1.54
C PHE A 150 12.79 0.92 1.84
N CYS A 151 12.19 0.77 3.02
CA CYS A 151 11.58 -0.48 3.42
C CYS A 151 10.08 -0.29 3.64
N CYS A 152 9.26 -1.16 3.06
CA CYS A 152 7.83 -1.21 3.36
C CYS A 152 7.29 -2.63 3.22
N ARG A 153 6.11 -2.86 3.79
CA ARG A 153 5.27 -4.01 3.44
C ARG A 153 4.17 -3.51 2.53
N LEU A 154 4.17 -3.96 1.27
CA LEU A 154 3.07 -3.72 0.34
C LEU A 154 2.14 -4.94 0.37
N ALA A 155 1.00 -4.83 1.03
CA ALA A 155 -0.02 -5.87 1.08
C ALA A 155 -1.19 -5.51 0.17
N ALA A 156 -1.79 -6.50 -0.49
CA ALA A 156 -2.98 -6.31 -1.31
C ALA A 156 -3.94 -7.48 -1.15
N GLN A 157 -5.23 -7.22 -1.30
CA GLN A 157 -6.28 -8.24 -1.16
C GLN A 157 -7.38 -7.97 -2.19
N PRO A 158 -7.81 -8.98 -2.96
CA PRO A 158 -8.98 -8.85 -3.81
C PRO A 158 -10.25 -8.65 -2.96
N ASP A 159 -11.15 -7.75 -3.39
CA ASP A 159 -12.40 -7.47 -2.68
C ASP A 159 -13.26 -8.71 -2.41
N CYS A 160 -13.21 -9.68 -3.33
CA CYS A 160 -13.94 -10.92 -3.23
C CYS A 160 -13.51 -11.79 -2.04
N MET A 161 -12.40 -11.49 -1.37
CA MET A 161 -11.97 -12.20 -0.17
C MET A 161 -12.82 -11.80 1.06
N GLY A 162 -13.21 -10.53 1.17
CA GLY A 162 -14.02 -10.03 2.28
C GLY A 162 -15.52 -10.05 2.02
N GLY A 163 -15.93 -9.78 0.77
CA GLY A 163 -17.34 -9.66 0.37
C GLY A 163 -17.87 -10.85 -0.42
N GLU A 164 -19.17 -11.11 -0.30
CA GLU A 164 -19.89 -12.03 -1.19
C GLU A 164 -20.00 -11.43 -2.60
N VAL A 165 -19.53 -12.17 -3.61
CA VAL A 165 -19.61 -11.76 -5.02
C VAL A 165 -20.97 -12.10 -5.60
N ALA A 166 -21.48 -13.28 -5.26
CA ALA A 166 -22.80 -13.75 -5.64
C ALA A 166 -23.34 -14.71 -4.58
N GLY A 167 -24.65 -14.64 -4.34
CA GLY A 167 -25.35 -15.55 -3.47
C GLY A 167 -26.78 -15.75 -3.94
N GLY A 168 -27.28 -16.98 -3.87
CA GLY A 168 -28.61 -17.28 -4.39
C GLY A 168 -29.00 -18.76 -4.28
N PRO A 169 -30.29 -19.07 -4.47
CA PRO A 169 -30.75 -20.45 -4.52
C PRO A 169 -30.27 -21.13 -5.81
N VAL A 170 -29.78 -22.35 -5.68
CA VAL A 170 -29.41 -23.23 -6.80
C VAL A 170 -29.80 -24.67 -6.48
N TRP A 171 -30.07 -25.48 -7.49
CA TRP A 171 -30.31 -26.91 -7.33
C TRP A 171 -29.06 -27.68 -7.70
N GLY A 172 -28.65 -28.63 -6.87
CA GLY A 172 -27.67 -29.64 -7.29
C GLY A 172 -28.26 -30.50 -8.41
N TRP A 173 -27.41 -31.08 -9.26
CA TRP A 173 -27.89 -32.01 -10.28
C TRP A 173 -28.69 -33.17 -9.67
N GLY A 174 -29.94 -33.34 -10.13
CA GLY A 174 -30.85 -34.35 -9.58
C GLY A 174 -31.39 -34.02 -8.18
N GLY A 175 -31.08 -32.85 -7.63
CA GLY A 175 -31.58 -32.39 -6.35
C GLY A 175 -33.07 -32.02 -6.41
N SER A 176 -33.84 -32.50 -5.44
CA SER A 176 -35.28 -32.21 -5.34
C SER A 176 -35.59 -30.86 -4.66
N GLN A 177 -34.63 -30.31 -3.93
CA GLN A 177 -34.78 -29.06 -3.17
C GLN A 177 -33.64 -28.09 -3.50
N PRO A 178 -33.91 -26.76 -3.49
CA PRO A 178 -32.88 -25.76 -3.67
C PRO A 178 -31.95 -25.69 -2.44
N ALA A 179 -30.66 -25.54 -2.71
CA ALA A 179 -29.62 -25.20 -1.76
C ALA A 179 -29.28 -23.70 -1.88
N TRP A 180 -28.70 -23.11 -0.83
CA TRP A 180 -28.13 -21.76 -0.92
C TRP A 180 -26.67 -21.85 -1.36
N ALA A 181 -26.33 -21.20 -2.48
CA ALA A 181 -24.96 -21.08 -2.97
C ALA A 181 -24.38 -19.71 -2.65
N ARG A 182 -23.06 -19.67 -2.42
CA ARG A 182 -22.30 -18.45 -2.18
C ARG A 182 -20.94 -18.51 -2.86
N LEU A 183 -20.62 -17.49 -3.63
CA LEU A 183 -19.30 -17.27 -4.24
C LEU A 183 -18.55 -16.19 -3.44
N GLN A 184 -17.51 -16.60 -2.72
CA GLN A 184 -16.62 -15.71 -1.97
C GLN A 184 -15.23 -16.35 -1.88
N ALA A 185 -14.18 -15.54 -1.80
CA ALA A 185 -12.81 -15.96 -1.52
C ALA A 185 -12.31 -17.11 -2.40
N PHE A 186 -12.61 -17.01 -3.70
CA PHE A 186 -12.25 -18.03 -4.71
C PHE A 186 -12.79 -19.42 -4.39
N ASN A 187 -13.96 -19.47 -3.75
CA ASN A 187 -14.67 -20.70 -3.42
C ASN A 187 -16.16 -20.54 -3.69
N LEU A 188 -16.77 -21.59 -4.22
CA LEU A 188 -18.21 -21.74 -4.30
C LEU A 188 -18.67 -22.73 -3.24
N GLN A 189 -19.49 -22.25 -2.31
CA GLN A 189 -19.94 -23.00 -1.14
C GLN A 189 -21.45 -23.18 -1.15
N LEU A 190 -21.92 -24.35 -0.68
CA LEU A 190 -23.34 -24.71 -0.64
C LEU A 190 -23.84 -24.99 0.78
N TRP A 191 -25.05 -24.55 1.09
CA TRP A 191 -25.79 -24.86 2.32
C TRP A 191 -27.18 -25.39 2.01
N HIS A 192 -27.77 -26.14 2.95
CA HIS A 192 -29.11 -26.70 2.75
C HIS A 192 -30.17 -25.60 2.57
N THR A 193 -30.06 -24.51 3.31
CA THR A 193 -30.96 -23.35 3.24
C THR A 193 -30.18 -22.06 3.48
N ARG A 194 -30.80 -20.93 3.13
CA ARG A 194 -30.27 -19.59 3.45
C ARG A 194 -30.14 -19.37 4.96
N ASP A 195 -31.09 -19.89 5.75
CA ASP A 195 -31.08 -19.73 7.21
C ASP A 195 -29.91 -20.48 7.85
N ALA A 196 -29.55 -21.66 7.34
CA ALA A 196 -28.38 -22.40 7.82
C ALA A 196 -27.08 -21.60 7.61
N TRP A 197 -26.96 -20.93 6.46
CA TRP A 197 -25.84 -20.02 6.20
C TRP A 197 -25.84 -18.81 7.16
N LEU A 198 -26.99 -18.14 7.35
CA LEU A 198 -27.12 -17.00 8.26
C LEU A 198 -26.81 -17.36 9.73
N GLN A 199 -27.09 -18.60 10.12
CA GLN A 199 -26.78 -19.15 11.45
C GLN A 199 -25.32 -19.60 11.60
N GLY A 200 -24.50 -19.50 10.53
CA GLY A 200 -23.09 -19.89 10.56
C GLY A 200 -22.86 -21.40 10.60
N GLN A 201 -23.79 -22.21 10.08
CA GLN A 201 -23.59 -23.65 9.97
C GLN A 201 -22.50 -23.98 8.94
N PRO A 202 -21.79 -25.12 9.06
CA PRO A 202 -20.79 -25.54 8.07
C PRO A 202 -21.43 -25.77 6.70
N CYS A 203 -20.69 -25.46 5.63
CA CYS A 203 -21.15 -25.75 4.27
C CYS A 203 -21.19 -27.25 4.02
N LEU A 204 -22.14 -27.69 3.20
CA LEU A 204 -22.29 -29.09 2.78
C LEU A 204 -21.20 -29.48 1.78
N GLN A 205 -20.90 -28.58 0.86
CA GLN A 205 -19.91 -28.77 -0.19
C GLN A 205 -19.24 -27.44 -0.50
N SER A 206 -17.96 -27.49 -0.83
CA SER A 206 -17.16 -26.36 -1.27
C SER A 206 -16.32 -26.82 -2.45
N VAL A 207 -16.24 -26.01 -3.50
CA VAL A 207 -15.36 -26.24 -4.65
C VAL A 207 -14.56 -24.96 -4.92
N PRO A 208 -13.23 -25.04 -5.07
CA PRO A 208 -12.41 -23.88 -5.39
C PRO A 208 -12.74 -23.35 -6.80
N VAL A 209 -12.80 -22.03 -6.92
CA VAL A 209 -13.01 -21.30 -8.17
C VAL A 209 -11.79 -20.42 -8.42
N ASP A 210 -10.77 -21.02 -9.01
CA ASP A 210 -9.47 -20.43 -9.29
C ASP A 210 -9.16 -20.36 -10.80
N LYS A 211 -7.93 -19.95 -11.14
CA LYS A 211 -7.44 -19.84 -12.53
C LYS A 211 -7.49 -21.14 -13.35
N ASN A 212 -7.59 -22.30 -12.70
CA ASN A 212 -7.65 -23.63 -13.34
C ASN A 212 -9.08 -24.17 -13.45
N THR A 213 -10.07 -23.46 -12.91
CA THR A 213 -11.46 -23.88 -12.94
C THR A 213 -12.03 -23.86 -14.35
N VAL A 214 -12.70 -24.95 -14.74
CA VAL A 214 -13.38 -25.11 -16.02
C VAL A 214 -14.89 -25.14 -15.78
N ILE A 215 -15.62 -24.28 -16.49
CA ILE A 215 -17.08 -24.26 -16.44
C ILE A 215 -17.62 -24.97 -17.69
N ARG A 216 -18.41 -26.02 -17.49
CA ARG A 216 -19.04 -26.79 -18.57
C ARG A 216 -20.54 -26.55 -18.57
N SER A 217 -21.11 -26.20 -19.73
CA SER A 217 -22.57 -26.14 -19.89
C SER A 217 -23.09 -27.47 -20.44
N LYS A 218 -24.24 -27.94 -19.92
CA LYS A 218 -24.81 -29.21 -20.36
C LYS A 218 -25.58 -29.00 -21.67
N LYS A 219 -25.19 -29.68 -22.76
CA LYS A 219 -25.83 -29.52 -24.08
C LYS A 219 -27.34 -29.80 -24.08
N THR A 220 -27.81 -30.63 -23.15
CA THR A 220 -29.21 -31.06 -23.05
C THR A 220 -30.08 -30.11 -22.22
N SER A 221 -29.51 -29.13 -21.52
CA SER A 221 -30.27 -28.22 -20.66
C SER A 221 -29.72 -26.80 -20.71
N LYS A 222 -30.62 -25.83 -20.88
CA LYS A 222 -30.26 -24.41 -20.80
C LYS A 222 -30.18 -23.89 -19.36
N LEU A 223 -30.47 -24.71 -18.35
CA LEU A 223 -30.48 -24.28 -16.95
C LEU A 223 -29.34 -24.90 -16.13
N GLU A 224 -28.64 -25.89 -16.69
CA GLU A 224 -27.65 -26.69 -15.96
C GLU A 224 -26.23 -26.38 -16.43
N PHE A 225 -25.33 -26.22 -15.47
CA PHE A 225 -23.89 -26.06 -15.70
C PHE A 225 -23.11 -26.84 -14.63
N GLU A 226 -21.84 -27.10 -14.91
CA GLU A 226 -20.91 -27.82 -14.05
C GLU A 226 -19.67 -26.97 -13.85
N ILE A 227 -19.16 -26.96 -12.63
CA ILE A 227 -17.88 -26.36 -12.27
C ILE A 227 -16.94 -27.51 -11.97
N VAL A 228 -15.77 -27.51 -12.60
CA VAL A 228 -14.76 -28.54 -12.42
C VAL A 228 -13.44 -27.86 -12.09
N ASN A 229 -12.82 -28.30 -11.00
CA ASN A 229 -11.48 -27.88 -10.64
C ASN A 229 -10.65 -29.10 -10.23
N VAL A 230 -9.32 -29.01 -10.35
CA VAL A 230 -8.40 -30.05 -9.92
C VAL A 230 -7.59 -29.52 -8.74
N SER A 231 -7.92 -30.02 -7.56
CA SER A 231 -7.26 -29.71 -6.29
C SER A 231 -6.47 -30.93 -5.82
N GLY A 232 -5.17 -30.79 -5.56
CA GLY A 232 -4.34 -31.89 -5.05
C GLY A 232 -4.23 -33.12 -5.97
N GLY A 233 -4.62 -33.00 -7.24
CA GLY A 233 -4.64 -34.11 -8.21
C GLY A 233 -5.98 -34.84 -8.32
N GLU A 234 -6.98 -34.50 -7.51
CA GLU A 234 -8.34 -35.02 -7.60
C GLU A 234 -9.24 -34.01 -8.35
N GLU A 235 -10.12 -34.52 -9.21
CA GLU A 235 -11.10 -33.70 -9.93
C GLU A 235 -12.32 -33.47 -9.02
N GLU A 236 -12.45 -32.25 -8.50
CA GLU A 236 -13.62 -31.79 -7.79
C GLU A 236 -14.61 -31.19 -8.79
N SER A 237 -15.83 -31.75 -8.84
CA SER A 237 -16.89 -31.29 -9.72
C SER A 237 -18.16 -30.96 -8.95
N LEU A 238 -18.83 -29.89 -9.36
CA LEU A 238 -20.11 -29.47 -8.82
C LEU A 238 -21.07 -29.10 -9.94
N GLY A 239 -22.10 -29.93 -10.10
CA GLY A 239 -23.19 -29.72 -11.03
C GLY A 239 -24.32 -28.90 -10.41
N LEU A 240 -24.62 -27.75 -11.02
CA LEU A 240 -25.65 -26.82 -10.59
C LEU A 240 -26.73 -26.62 -11.65
N ARG A 241 -27.90 -26.22 -11.17
CA ARG A 241 -29.08 -25.85 -11.94
C ARG A 241 -29.71 -24.60 -11.35
N THR A 242 -30.15 -23.68 -12.19
CA THR A 242 -30.92 -22.48 -11.77
C THR A 242 -32.40 -22.61 -12.15
N GLU A 243 -33.22 -21.68 -11.67
CA GLU A 243 -34.64 -21.63 -12.02
C GLU A 243 -34.83 -21.06 -13.43
N THR A 244 -34.08 -19.99 -13.74
CA THR A 244 -34.17 -19.28 -15.02
C THR A 244 -32.83 -19.27 -15.78
N CYS A 245 -32.89 -19.02 -17.09
CA CYS A 245 -31.68 -18.85 -17.91
C CYS A 245 -30.93 -17.56 -17.53
N ASP A 246 -31.64 -16.51 -17.11
CA ASP A 246 -31.03 -15.24 -16.73
C ASP A 246 -30.19 -15.38 -15.45
N GLU A 247 -30.70 -16.11 -14.45
CA GLU A 247 -29.95 -16.46 -13.24
C GLU A 247 -28.71 -17.29 -13.58
N ARG A 248 -28.84 -18.28 -14.48
CA ARG A 248 -27.69 -19.05 -14.95
C ARG A 248 -26.65 -18.12 -15.55
N ASP A 249 -27.04 -17.23 -16.45
CA ASP A 249 -26.11 -16.33 -17.14
C ASP A 249 -25.49 -15.31 -16.19
N GLN A 250 -26.18 -14.93 -15.12
CA GLN A 250 -25.60 -14.16 -14.04
C GLN A 250 -24.54 -14.97 -13.26
N TRP A 251 -24.84 -16.20 -12.87
CA TRP A 251 -23.87 -17.08 -12.20
C TRP A 251 -22.62 -17.31 -13.06
N LEU A 252 -22.80 -17.62 -14.36
CA LEU A 252 -21.70 -17.84 -15.29
C LEU A 252 -20.81 -16.58 -15.41
N ARG A 253 -21.40 -15.39 -15.48
CA ARG A 253 -20.63 -14.13 -15.49
C ARG A 253 -19.82 -13.93 -14.21
N HIS A 254 -20.44 -14.16 -13.05
CA HIS A 254 -19.73 -14.04 -11.77
C HIS A 254 -18.58 -15.04 -11.67
N LEU A 255 -18.82 -16.32 -12.00
CA LEU A 255 -17.78 -17.35 -11.99
C LEU A 255 -16.63 -17.05 -12.96
N GLN A 256 -16.94 -16.62 -14.19
CA GLN A 256 -15.92 -16.23 -15.17
C GLN A 256 -15.10 -15.03 -14.69
N GLN A 257 -15.75 -14.03 -14.13
CA GLN A 257 -15.07 -12.87 -13.53
C GLN A 257 -14.16 -13.31 -12.38
N HIS A 258 -14.64 -14.22 -11.53
CA HIS A 258 -13.90 -14.77 -10.38
C HIS A 258 -12.63 -15.51 -10.80
N ILE A 259 -12.72 -16.35 -11.83
CA ILE A 259 -11.57 -17.08 -12.43
C ILE A 259 -10.55 -16.09 -13.00
N HIS A 260 -11.03 -15.06 -13.70
CA HIS A 260 -10.18 -14.04 -14.30
C HIS A 260 -9.49 -13.18 -13.25
N ASP A 261 -10.19 -12.83 -12.17
CA ASP A 261 -9.63 -12.08 -11.05
C ASP A 261 -8.58 -12.91 -10.30
N HIS A 262 -8.81 -14.22 -10.09
CA HIS A 262 -7.79 -15.10 -9.51
C HIS A 262 -6.50 -15.08 -10.34
N LYS A 263 -6.63 -15.08 -11.67
CA LYS A 263 -5.48 -15.01 -12.57
C LYS A 263 -4.78 -13.65 -12.50
N ARG A 264 -5.55 -12.56 -12.45
CA ARG A 264 -5.03 -11.18 -12.41
C ARG A 264 -4.29 -10.87 -11.11
N TRP A 265 -4.82 -11.32 -9.99
CA TRP A 265 -4.28 -11.03 -8.65
C TRP A 265 -3.10 -11.92 -8.24
N LYS A 266 -2.71 -12.91 -9.06
CA LYS A 266 -1.51 -13.74 -8.86
C LYS A 266 -1.44 -14.30 -7.43
N SER A 267 -0.29 -14.18 -6.76
CA SER A 267 -0.06 -14.64 -5.39
C SER A 267 -0.98 -13.99 -4.36
N ALA A 268 -1.49 -12.78 -4.62
CA ALA A 268 -2.42 -12.09 -3.72
C ALA A 268 -3.82 -12.72 -3.71
N ALA A 269 -4.19 -13.52 -4.72
CA ALA A 269 -5.40 -14.34 -4.69
C ALA A 269 -5.19 -15.66 -3.93
N GLU A 270 -3.96 -16.19 -3.90
CA GLU A 270 -3.64 -17.50 -3.33
C GLU A 270 -3.42 -17.44 -1.81
N LYS A 271 -2.88 -16.32 -1.30
CA LYS A 271 -2.66 -16.11 0.13
C LYS A 271 -3.33 -14.82 0.59
N THR A 272 -4.30 -14.95 1.51
CA THR A 272 -4.87 -13.79 2.21
C THR A 272 -3.79 -13.06 2.98
N MET A 273 -3.55 -11.79 2.64
CA MET A 273 -2.69 -10.90 3.40
C MET A 273 -3.53 -10.05 4.35
N GLU A 274 -3.02 -9.81 5.54
CA GLU A 274 -3.67 -8.92 6.51
C GLU A 274 -3.51 -7.46 6.07
N ILE A 275 -4.62 -6.77 5.84
CA ILE A 275 -4.66 -5.33 5.57
C ILE A 275 -4.82 -4.58 6.89
N TYR A 276 -3.80 -3.78 7.26
CA TYR A 276 -3.83 -3.01 8.49
C TYR A 276 -4.74 -1.77 8.39
N SER A 277 -5.43 -1.44 9.49
CA SER A 277 -6.25 -0.24 9.53
C SER A 277 -5.41 1.01 9.84
N PRO A 278 -5.63 2.14 9.16
CA PRO A 278 -5.02 3.41 9.53
C PRO A 278 -5.33 3.78 10.99
N GLY A 279 -4.33 4.24 11.73
CA GLY A 279 -4.50 4.67 13.13
C GLY A 279 -4.52 3.55 14.18
N SER A 280 -4.54 2.27 13.77
CA SER A 280 -4.34 1.12 14.66
C SER A 280 -2.84 1.01 14.97
N GLY A 281 -2.34 1.86 15.88
CA GLY A 281 -0.93 2.03 16.24
C GLY A 281 -0.21 0.80 16.82
N ARG A 282 -0.16 -0.32 16.09
CA ARG A 282 0.84 -1.37 16.28
C ARG A 282 2.08 -0.93 15.52
N GLN A 283 2.97 -0.24 16.21
CA GLN A 283 4.34 0.01 15.76
C GLN A 283 5.01 -1.35 15.50
N LEU A 284 4.94 -1.85 14.27
CA LEU A 284 5.57 -3.12 13.87
C LEU A 284 7.09 -2.99 13.69
N PHE A 285 7.63 -1.77 13.79
CA PHE A 285 9.02 -1.57 14.17
C PHE A 285 9.21 -1.89 15.66
N SER A 286 8.91 -3.13 16.04
CA SER A 286 9.52 -3.70 17.24
C SER A 286 11.01 -3.60 16.97
N ARG A 287 11.72 -2.72 17.69
CA ARG A 287 13.18 -2.65 17.64
C ARG A 287 13.71 -4.08 17.68
N PRO A 288 14.26 -4.63 16.59
CA PRO A 288 14.90 -5.91 16.67
C PRO A 288 15.98 -5.75 17.72
N SER A 289 16.03 -6.65 18.70
CA SER A 289 17.17 -6.76 19.58
C SER A 289 18.40 -6.98 18.71
N ARG A 290 19.11 -5.89 18.38
CA ARG A 290 20.37 -5.85 17.61
C ARG A 290 20.48 -6.98 16.58
N GLN A 291 19.62 -6.98 15.56
CA GLN A 291 20.04 -7.56 14.30
C GLN A 291 21.02 -6.58 13.65
N GLY A 292 22.02 -7.13 12.96
CA GLY A 292 23.17 -6.42 12.43
C GLY A 292 22.82 -5.27 11.51
N SER A 293 23.86 -4.60 11.03
CA SER A 293 23.73 -3.48 10.11
C SER A 293 23.05 -3.96 8.82
N LEU A 294 22.19 -3.15 8.20
CA LEU A 294 21.54 -3.41 6.89
C LEU A 294 22.52 -3.81 5.77
N TYR A 295 23.81 -3.51 5.95
CA TYR A 295 24.91 -3.83 5.03
C TYR A 295 25.46 -5.27 5.19
N ASP A 296 25.05 -6.00 6.22
CA ASP A 296 25.48 -7.38 6.47
C ASP A 296 24.76 -8.38 5.53
N GLU A 297 23.67 -7.95 4.86
CA GLU A 297 22.87 -8.77 3.94
C GLU A 297 23.19 -8.52 2.45
N ILE A 298 24.11 -7.61 2.12
CA ILE A 298 24.54 -7.37 0.72
C ILE A 298 25.54 -8.47 0.32
N PRO A 299 25.26 -9.30 -0.69
CA PRO A 299 26.23 -10.28 -1.17
C PRO A 299 27.46 -9.55 -1.72
N LEU A 300 28.63 -9.86 -1.16
CA LEU A 300 29.91 -9.35 -1.65
C LEU A 300 30.13 -9.86 -3.07
N ILE A 301 30.27 -8.96 -4.03
CA ILE A 301 30.64 -9.28 -5.41
C ILE A 301 31.97 -10.04 -5.37
N GLU A 302 31.95 -11.31 -5.76
CA GLU A 302 33.16 -12.12 -5.89
C GLU A 302 34.10 -11.47 -6.90
N THR A 303 35.28 -11.08 -6.42
CA THR A 303 36.37 -10.65 -7.27
C THR A 303 36.80 -11.83 -8.15
N VAL A 304 36.59 -11.69 -9.46
CA VAL A 304 37.19 -12.56 -10.47
C VAL A 304 38.71 -12.55 -10.25
N GLN A 305 39.26 -13.70 -9.86
CA GLN A 305 40.70 -13.90 -9.75
C GLN A 305 41.32 -14.07 -11.15
N PRO A 306 42.59 -13.64 -11.33
CA PRO A 306 43.27 -13.54 -12.62
C PRO A 306 43.59 -14.88 -13.29
#